data_AF-A0A2T0SPN6-F1
#
_entry.id   AF-A0A2T0SPN6-F1
#
_cell.length_a   1.000
_cell.length_b   1.000
_cell.length_c   1.000
_cell.angle_alpha   90.00
_cell.angle_beta   90.00
_cell.angle_gamma   90.00
#
_symmetry.space_group_name_H-M   'P 1'
#
loop_
_entity.id
_entity.type
_entity.pdbx_description
1 polymer ?
#
loop_
_entity_poly.entity_id
_entity_poly.type
_entity_poly.pdbx_seq_one_letter_code
_entity_poly.pdbx_strand_id
1 'polypeptide(L)'
;MRPVPIPDEAVWEGARRLVVGPPDDDPTGPIAAVEAVASVSASTGMPVLSVRCALEQGDLEQLAEGGCVWVSFYGGGMPPFAVDVGS
;
A
#
# COMPACT_ATOMS: atom_id res chain seq x y z
N MET A 1 11.11 4.55 -4.36
CA MET A 1 10.32 3.42 -3.81
C MET A 1 9.62 2.73 -4.95
N ARG A 2 9.66 1.39 -4.99
CA ARG A 2 9.11 0.61 -6.10
C ARG A 2 8.11 -0.45 -5.61
N PRO A 3 6.94 -0.59 -6.25
CA PRO A 3 6.03 -1.69 -5.98
C PRO A 3 6.71 -3.04 -6.20
N VAL A 4 6.52 -3.98 -5.27
CA VAL A 4 7.05 -5.34 -5.39
C VAL A 4 5.97 -6.36 -5.04
N PRO A 5 6.04 -7.58 -5.61
CA PRO A 5 5.06 -8.61 -5.31
C PRO A 5 4.97 -8.93 -3.82
N ILE A 6 3.75 -9.20 -3.37
CA ILE A 6 3.48 -9.68 -2.01
C ILE A 6 3.76 -11.18 -2.00
N PRO A 7 4.65 -11.68 -1.13
CA PRO A 7 5.01 -13.08 -1.12
C PRO A 7 3.83 -13.93 -0.61
N ASP A 8 3.73 -15.19 -1.05
CA ASP A 8 2.56 -16.05 -0.75
C ASP A 8 2.34 -16.23 0.75
N GLU A 9 3.41 -16.33 1.53
CA GLU A 9 3.37 -16.46 2.99
C GLU A 9 2.80 -15.22 3.71
N ALA A 10 2.78 -14.05 3.05
CA ALA A 10 2.19 -12.83 3.59
C ALA A 10 0.69 -12.69 3.26
N VAL A 11 0.10 -13.65 2.53
CA VAL A 11 -1.34 -13.71 2.24
C VAL A 11 -2.01 -14.63 3.27
N TRP A 12 -2.84 -14.05 4.14
CA TRP A 12 -3.57 -14.82 5.15
C TRP A 12 -4.90 -15.38 4.63
N GLU A 13 -5.46 -16.35 5.35
CA GLU A 13 -6.75 -16.97 5.00
C GLU A 13 -7.88 -15.93 4.96
N GLY A 14 -8.72 -16.01 3.92
CA GLY A 14 -9.82 -15.07 3.68
C GLY A 14 -9.42 -13.75 3.03
N ALA A 15 -8.11 -13.50 2.85
CA ALA A 15 -7.63 -12.38 2.06
C ALA A 15 -7.71 -12.65 0.56
N ARG A 16 -7.82 -11.59 -0.24
CA ARG A 16 -7.84 -11.64 -1.70
C ARG A 16 -6.73 -10.78 -2.26
N ARG A 17 -5.99 -11.34 -3.22
CA ARG A 17 -5.06 -10.58 -4.05
C ARG A 17 -5.82 -9.82 -5.12
N LEU A 18 -5.39 -8.59 -5.36
CA LEU A 18 -5.86 -7.75 -6.44
C LEU A 18 -4.76 -6.80 -6.89
N VAL A 19 -4.91 -6.27 -8.11
CA VAL A 19 -4.05 -5.21 -8.62
C VAL A 19 -4.83 -3.91 -8.55
N VAL A 20 -4.29 -2.93 -7.82
CA VAL A 20 -4.84 -1.58 -7.78
C VAL A 20 -4.15 -0.78 -8.87
N GLY A 21 -4.91 -0.44 -9.91
CA GLY A 21 -4.45 0.46 -10.96
C GLY A 21 -4.57 1.94 -10.54
N PRO A 22 -3.97 2.85 -11.33
CA PRO A 22 -4.21 4.27 -11.18
C PRO A 22 -5.70 4.60 -11.40
N PRO A 23 -6.24 5.66 -10.78
CA PRO A 23 -7.58 6.12 -11.09
C PRO A 23 -7.64 6.67 -12.52
N ASP A 24 -8.79 6.50 -13.18
CA ASP A 24 -9.05 7.10 -14.48
C ASP A 24 -8.99 8.64 -14.33
N ASP A 25 -8.22 9.31 -15.19
CA ASP A 25 -8.01 10.77 -15.23
C ASP A 25 -7.16 11.41 -14.12
N ASP A 26 -6.18 10.71 -13.53
CA ASP A 26 -5.27 11.29 -12.53
C ASP A 26 -4.25 12.30 -13.12
N PRO A 27 -4.22 13.57 -12.65
CA PRO A 27 -3.31 14.59 -13.15
C PRO A 27 -1.89 14.54 -12.55
N THR A 28 -1.62 13.65 -11.59
CA THR A 28 -0.37 13.65 -10.80
C THR A 28 0.81 12.93 -11.46
N GLY A 29 0.64 12.41 -12.68
CA GLY A 29 1.69 11.78 -13.47
C GLY A 29 1.56 10.26 -13.57
N PRO A 30 2.63 9.53 -13.97
CA PRO A 30 2.58 8.08 -14.13
C PRO A 30 2.53 7.38 -12.77
N ILE A 31 1.33 7.04 -12.32
CA ILE A 31 1.11 6.21 -11.13
C ILE A 31 1.28 4.73 -11.51
N ALA A 32 2.18 4.04 -10.81
CA ALA A 32 2.39 2.61 -11.00
C ALA A 32 1.24 1.80 -10.38
N ALA A 33 0.75 0.79 -11.10
CA ALA A 33 -0.14 -0.21 -10.52
C ALA A 33 0.58 -1.02 -9.43
N VAL A 34 -0.13 -1.38 -8.36
CA VAL A 34 0.43 -2.12 -7.22
C VAL A 34 -0.35 -3.40 -6.95
N GLU A 35 0.38 -4.46 -6.59
CA GLU A 35 -0.26 -5.64 -5.99
C GLU A 35 -0.70 -5.27 -4.56
N ALA A 36 -1.94 -5.62 -4.24
CA ALA A 36 -2.50 -5.44 -2.91
C ALA A 36 -3.15 -6.74 -2.42
N VAL A 37 -3.09 -6.94 -1.11
CA VAL A 37 -3.89 -7.93 -0.39
C VAL A 37 -5.00 -7.19 0.34
N ALA A 38 -6.25 -7.55 0.08
CA ALA A 38 -7.41 -6.99 0.73
C ALA A 38 -8.18 -8.06 1.52
N SER A 39 -8.66 -7.71 2.71
CA SER A 39 -9.53 -8.57 3.50
C SER A 39 -10.49 -7.74 4.35
N VAL A 40 -11.34 -8.42 5.12
CA VAL A 40 -12.01 -7.84 6.28
C VAL A 40 -11.31 -8.37 7.52
N SER A 41 -10.89 -7.49 8.42
CA SER A 41 -10.28 -7.87 9.70
C SER A 41 -11.29 -8.67 10.53
N ALA A 42 -10.91 -9.87 10.97
CA ALA A 42 -11.76 -10.68 11.84
C ALA A 42 -11.98 -10.06 13.22
N SER A 43 -11.03 -9.25 13.70
CA SER A 43 -11.10 -8.63 15.03
C SER A 43 -11.88 -7.31 15.06
N THR A 44 -11.88 -6.56 13.95
CA THR A 44 -12.51 -5.23 13.89
C THR A 44 -13.68 -5.15 12.92
N GLY A 45 -13.87 -6.15 12.04
CA GLY A 45 -14.87 -6.13 10.98
C GLY A 45 -14.60 -5.09 9.88
N MET A 46 -13.44 -4.41 9.92
CA MET A 46 -13.11 -3.32 9.01
C MET A 46 -12.36 -3.82 7.77
N PRO A 47 -12.50 -3.18 6.61
CA PRO A 47 -11.66 -3.43 5.45
C PRO A 47 -10.18 -3.19 5.78
N VAL A 48 -9.33 -4.10 5.32
CA VAL A 48 -7.87 -4.00 5.42
C VAL A 48 -7.30 -4.09 4.01
N LEU A 49 -6.34 -3.21 3.71
CA LEU A 49 -5.57 -3.22 2.47
C LEU A 49 -4.08 -3.18 2.81
N SER A 50 -3.32 -4.09 2.25
CA SER A 50 -1.87 -4.16 2.40
C SER A 50 -1.20 -4.12 1.04
N VAL A 51 -0.21 -3.25 0.90
CA VAL A 51 0.62 -3.07 -0.30
C VAL A 51 2.08 -3.20 0.11
N ARG A 52 2.91 -3.76 -0.76
CA ARG A 52 4.34 -3.90 -0.52
C ARG A 52 5.15 -3.08 -1.51
N CYS A 53 6.02 -2.23 -0.96
CA CYS A 53 7.00 -1.48 -1.72
C CYS A 53 8.40 -1.82 -1.21
N ALA A 54 9.37 -1.91 -2.12
CA ALA A 54 10.78 -1.94 -1.78
C ALA A 54 11.32 -0.51 -1.77
N LEU A 55 12.13 -0.21 -0.76
CA LEU A 55 12.96 0.98 -0.75
C LEU A 55 14.06 0.83 -1.81
N GLU A 56 14.33 1.93 -2.48
CA GLU A 56 15.43 2.11 -3.41
C GLU A 56 16.50 2.97 -2.76
N GLN A 57 17.69 2.97 -3.35
CA GLN A 57 18.78 3.82 -2.87
C GLN A 57 18.35 5.29 -2.90
N GLY A 58 18.53 6.00 -1.77
CA GLY A 58 18.12 7.40 -1.65
C GLY A 58 16.71 7.61 -1.11
N ASP A 59 15.87 6.57 -1.00
CA ASP A 59 14.51 6.73 -0.47
C ASP A 59 14.51 7.08 1.02
N LEU A 60 15.39 6.44 1.80
CA LEU A 60 15.50 6.71 3.23
C LEU A 60 16.04 8.11 3.50
N GLU A 61 17.02 8.55 2.72
CA GLU A 61 17.55 9.91 2.78
C GLU A 61 16.47 10.94 2.40
N GLN A 62 15.72 10.70 1.31
CA GLN A 62 14.59 11.55 0.92
C GLN A 62 13.54 11.65 2.02
N LEU A 63 13.19 10.53 2.67
CA LEU A 63 12.26 10.53 3.80
C LEU A 63 12.83 11.30 5.00
N ALA A 64 14.12 11.12 5.30
CA ALA A 64 14.80 11.83 6.39
C ALA A 64 14.89 13.35 6.15
N GLU A 65 14.95 13.79 4.89
CA GLU A 65 14.95 15.20 4.47
C GLU A 65 13.53 15.82 4.44
N GLY A 66 12.51 15.09 4.86
CA GLY A 66 11.13 15.57 4.91
C GLY A 66 10.29 15.21 3.67
N GLY A 67 10.79 14.31 2.82
CA GLY A 67 9.98 13.64 1.82
C GLY A 67 8.80 12.91 2.46
N CYS A 68 7.72 12.75 1.71
CA CYS A 68 6.47 12.21 2.23
C CYS A 68 6.01 10.96 1.47
N VAL A 69 5.37 10.05 2.20
CA VAL A 69 4.58 8.97 1.61
C VAL A 69 3.13 9.41 1.59
N TRP A 70 2.56 9.56 0.40
CA TRP A 70 1.16 9.89 0.24
C TRP A 70 0.34 8.61 0.05
N VAL A 71 -0.60 8.36 0.96
CA VAL A 71 -1.59 7.28 0.87
C VAL A 71 -2.98 7.89 0.76
N SER A 72 -3.72 7.51 -0.28
CA SER A 72 -5.10 7.96 -0.51
C SER A 72 -6.05 6.76 -0.52
N PHE A 73 -7.18 6.89 0.17
CA PHE A 73 -8.23 5.88 0.22
C PHE A 73 -9.54 6.45 -0.34
N TYR A 74 -10.25 5.67 -1.14
CA TYR A 74 -11.58 6.01 -1.64
C TYR A 74 -12.65 5.35 -0.76
N GLY A 75 -13.43 6.17 -0.04
CA GLY A 75 -14.49 5.71 0.87
C GLY A 75 -14.56 6.56 2.16
N GLY A 76 -15.75 6.71 2.74
CA GLY A 76 -16.06 7.68 3.81
C GLY A 76 -15.39 7.46 5.18
N GLY A 77 -14.35 6.64 5.28
CA GLY A 77 -13.61 6.44 6.53
C GLY A 77 -12.29 5.72 6.28
N MET A 78 -11.21 6.29 6.80
CA MET A 78 -9.88 5.69 6.78
C MET A 78 -9.83 4.56 7.82
N PRO A 79 -9.68 3.28 7.41
CA PRO A 79 -9.29 2.26 8.37
C PRO A 79 -7.89 2.59 8.91
N PRO A 80 -7.58 2.27 10.18
CA PRO A 80 -6.23 2.43 10.71
C PRO A 80 -5.22 1.76 9.77
N PHE A 81 -4.24 2.53 9.31
CA PHE A 81 -3.14 2.01 8.49
C PHE A 81 -1.84 2.06 9.28
N ALA A 82 -0.95 1.12 9.01
CA ALA A 82 0.40 1.11 9.53
C ALA A 82 1.38 1.07 8.36
N VAL A 83 2.42 1.89 8.43
CA VAL A 83 3.55 1.82 7.52
C VAL A 83 4.70 1.23 8.31
N ASP A 84 5.09 0.02 7.94
CA ASP A 84 6.29 -0.63 8.46
C ASP A 84 7.41 -0.42 7.45
N VAL A 85 8.43 0.33 7.86
CA VAL A 85 9.67 0.52 7.10
C VAL A 85 10.71 -0.34 7.80
N GLY A 86 10.84 -1.59 7.36
CA GLY A 86 11.68 -2.59 8.04
C GLY A 86 13.11 -2.10 8.27
N SER A 87 13.67 -2.50 9.41
CA SER A 87 15.10 -2.35 9.76
C SER A 87 15.98 -3.36 9.01
#